data_AF-A0A1Q7M9U8-F1
#
_entry.id   AF-A0A1Q7M9U8-F1
#
_cell.length_a   1.000
_cell.length_b   1.000
_cell.length_c   1.000
_cell.angle_alpha   90.00
_cell.angle_beta   90.00
_cell.angle_gamma   90.00
#
_symmetry.space_group_name_H-M   'P 1'
#
loop_
_entity.id
_entity.type
_entity.pdbx_description
1 polymer ?
#
loop_
_entity_poly.entity_id
_entity_poly.type
_entity_poly.pdbx_seq_one_letter_code
_entity_poly.pdbx_strand_id
1 'polypeptide(L)'
;MAAPGEKRSFAQDFFFELMRDSQRVRAVYLAERERWIRSLEISGREEILFEMEMLLRGLDRFFNLRNLFGDLQPPQDRDWKEELKAARDALHRGVHLSRKLIEQRQEQALLFRNFVEGSLADDRARARLGAEMREQRTPEESLFLLRTGLVAHQGILDHLLRLDGAPQSLFLDVGRALQHELFVSRYFCPPAALEFRAEYDRIGSVLLLEGLRLLDDEKKRRAFALGLLASFRALRSLRYVPSPPAAHTRRVLVILALVRSELHALVGYLESDLPRLYPGAGAPVAAGKAAAQKIREVLASVPPLLAQPLTDRAQLDFQRDKLVEATKECVGILANALDPAMGHYALFEDDAARTDQSERLRKDLWIFREM
;
A
#
# COMPACT_ATOMS: atom_id res chain seq x y z
N MET A 1 -21.68 -32.78 35.18
CA MET A 1 -22.21 -32.16 33.93
C MET A 1 -21.85 -30.68 33.98
N ALA A 2 -20.83 -30.25 33.24
CA ALA A 2 -20.37 -28.85 33.23
C ALA A 2 -21.38 -27.95 32.52
N ALA A 3 -21.61 -26.75 33.08
CA ALA A 3 -22.66 -25.83 32.66
C ALA A 3 -22.41 -25.25 31.25
N PRO A 4 -23.46 -24.95 30.47
CA PRO A 4 -23.35 -24.44 29.10
C PRO A 4 -22.71 -23.04 28.97
N GLY A 5 -22.42 -22.35 30.08
CA GLY A 5 -21.73 -21.04 30.10
C GLY A 5 -20.20 -21.12 30.02
N GLU A 6 -19.56 -22.14 30.60
CA GLU A 6 -18.09 -22.24 30.66
C GLU A 6 -17.45 -22.57 29.29
N LYS A 7 -18.15 -23.32 28.44
CA LYS A 7 -17.67 -23.69 27.10
C LYS A 7 -17.58 -22.50 26.13
N ARG A 8 -18.41 -21.47 26.32
CA ARG A 8 -18.36 -20.23 25.52
C ARG A 8 -17.18 -19.34 25.91
N SER A 9 -16.83 -19.27 27.20
CA SER A 9 -15.63 -18.58 27.67
C SER A 9 -14.38 -19.25 27.12
N PHE A 10 -14.23 -20.57 27.31
CA PHE A 10 -13.07 -21.30 26.82
C PHE A 10 -12.84 -21.17 25.31
N ALA A 11 -13.91 -21.24 24.50
CA ALA A 11 -13.80 -21.04 23.06
C ALA A 11 -13.37 -19.61 22.71
N GLN A 12 -13.96 -18.59 23.35
CA GLN A 12 -13.56 -17.20 23.13
C GLN A 12 -12.10 -16.95 23.58
N ASP A 13 -11.72 -17.46 24.74
CA ASP A 13 -10.36 -17.37 25.29
C ASP A 13 -9.35 -18.07 24.37
N PHE A 14 -9.67 -19.26 23.84
CA PHE A 14 -8.87 -19.97 22.85
C PHE A 14 -8.74 -19.20 21.53
N PHE A 15 -9.84 -18.62 21.03
CA PHE A 15 -9.80 -17.77 19.83
C PHE A 15 -8.96 -16.50 20.07
N PHE A 16 -9.06 -15.87 21.23
CA PHE A 16 -8.24 -14.71 21.59
C PHE A 16 -6.76 -15.08 21.74
N GLU A 17 -6.43 -16.24 22.31
CA GLU A 17 -5.06 -16.75 22.39
C GLU A 17 -4.48 -17.09 21.01
N LEU A 18 -5.24 -17.76 20.15
CA LEU A 18 -4.84 -18.07 18.78
C LEU A 18 -4.64 -16.79 17.93
N MET A 19 -5.52 -15.80 18.11
CA MET A 19 -5.38 -14.48 17.48
C MET A 19 -4.18 -13.71 18.04
N ARG A 20 -3.88 -13.84 19.33
CA ARG A 20 -2.68 -13.22 19.94
C ARG A 20 -1.40 -13.88 19.45
N ASP A 21 -1.38 -15.19 19.30
CA ASP A 21 -0.21 -15.94 18.84
C ASP A 21 0.06 -15.70 17.35
N SER A 22 -0.98 -15.64 16.51
CA SER A 22 -0.83 -15.23 15.10
C SER A 22 -0.33 -13.77 14.95
N GLN A 23 -0.79 -12.85 15.80
CA GLN A 23 -0.28 -11.47 15.85
C GLN A 23 1.18 -11.41 16.33
N ARG A 24 1.58 -12.23 17.31
CA ARG A 24 2.97 -12.33 17.77
C ARG A 24 3.89 -12.90 16.68
N VAL A 25 3.47 -13.96 16.00
CA VAL A 25 4.21 -14.55 14.87
C VAL A 25 4.39 -13.52 13.76
N ARG A 26 3.34 -12.76 13.42
CA ARG A 26 3.42 -11.66 12.46
C ARG A 26 4.41 -10.58 12.90
N ALA A 27 4.42 -10.20 14.17
CA ALA A 27 5.37 -9.22 14.71
C ALA A 27 6.83 -9.67 14.57
N VAL A 28 7.12 -10.97 14.76
CA VAL A 28 8.46 -11.54 14.55
C VAL A 28 8.90 -11.38 13.10
N TYR A 29 8.06 -11.75 12.14
CA TYR A 29 8.38 -11.60 10.71
C TYR A 29 8.58 -10.14 10.31
N LEU A 30 7.79 -9.21 10.86
CA LEU A 30 7.97 -7.78 10.59
C LEU A 30 9.27 -7.23 11.19
N ALA A 31 9.65 -7.66 12.40
CA ALA A 31 10.93 -7.25 13.00
C ALA A 31 12.13 -7.83 12.25
N GLU A 32 12.02 -9.05 11.73
CA GLU A 32 13.03 -9.64 10.86
C GLU A 32 13.12 -8.95 9.50
N ARG A 33 11.98 -8.64 8.86
CA ARG A 33 11.91 -7.82 7.65
C ARG A 33 12.57 -6.47 7.83
N GLU A 34 12.29 -5.79 8.95
CA GLU A 34 12.85 -4.48 9.25
C GLU A 34 14.37 -4.55 9.39
N ARG A 35 14.88 -5.57 10.10
CA ARG A 35 16.34 -5.81 10.23
C ARG A 35 16.98 -6.08 8.87
N TRP A 36 16.35 -6.91 8.05
CA TRP A 36 16.79 -7.22 6.70
C TRP A 36 16.84 -5.97 5.81
N ILE A 37 15.78 -5.15 5.78
CA ILE A 37 15.78 -3.90 5.01
C ILE A 37 16.91 -2.97 5.46
N ARG A 38 17.20 -2.90 6.77
CA ARG A 38 18.29 -2.07 7.28
C ARG A 38 19.68 -2.59 6.89
N SER A 39 19.85 -3.89 6.67
CA SER A 39 21.13 -4.48 6.25
C SER A 39 21.42 -4.36 4.76
N LEU A 40 20.42 -4.14 3.91
CA LEU A 40 20.62 -4.01 2.46
C LEU A 40 21.46 -2.78 2.11
N GLU A 41 22.59 -2.96 1.43
CA GLU A 41 23.45 -1.86 0.92
C GLU A 41 22.89 -1.22 -0.37
N ILE A 42 21.59 -0.91 -0.38
CA ILE A 42 20.85 -0.44 -1.55
C ILE A 42 20.33 0.97 -1.27
N SER A 43 20.78 1.93 -2.08
CA SER A 43 20.31 3.32 -1.97
C SER A 43 18.80 3.41 -2.21
N GLY A 44 18.09 4.11 -1.32
CA GLY A 44 16.63 4.27 -1.41
C GLY A 44 15.83 2.98 -1.17
N ARG A 45 16.40 1.96 -0.51
CA ARG A 45 15.72 0.68 -0.20
C ARG A 45 14.32 0.83 0.43
N GLU A 46 14.14 1.79 1.35
CA GLU A 46 12.83 2.07 1.97
C GLU A 46 11.82 2.61 0.94
N GLU A 47 12.27 3.39 -0.05
CA GLU A 47 11.42 3.90 -1.14
C GLU A 47 11.08 2.80 -2.16
N ILE A 48 12.06 1.97 -2.51
CA ILE A 48 11.85 0.81 -3.39
C ILE A 48 10.82 -0.14 -2.77
N LEU A 49 10.95 -0.41 -1.47
CA LEU A 49 10.02 -1.23 -0.70
C LEU A 49 8.63 -0.60 -0.64
N PHE A 50 8.56 0.72 -0.36
CA PHE A 50 7.30 1.44 -0.33
C PHE A 50 6.57 1.35 -1.68
N GLU A 51 7.24 1.66 -2.79
CA GLU A 51 6.65 1.61 -4.13
C GLU A 51 6.16 0.20 -4.45
N MET A 52 6.96 -0.82 -4.12
CA MET A 52 6.58 -2.21 -4.34
C MET A 52 5.30 -2.56 -3.57
N GLU A 53 5.26 -2.33 -2.26
CA GLU A 53 4.09 -2.67 -1.43
C GLU A 53 2.88 -1.77 -1.69
N MET A 54 3.09 -0.54 -2.15
CA MET A 54 2.02 0.30 -2.70
C MET A 54 1.40 -0.39 -3.93
N LEU A 55 2.20 -0.89 -4.87
CA LEU A 55 1.67 -1.58 -6.05
C LEU A 55 0.98 -2.90 -5.71
N LEU A 56 1.52 -3.70 -4.76
CA LEU A 56 0.88 -4.94 -4.32
C LEU A 56 -0.48 -4.68 -3.65
N ARG A 57 -0.57 -3.68 -2.78
CA ARG A 57 -1.85 -3.25 -2.20
C ARG A 57 -2.79 -2.69 -3.27
N GLY A 58 -2.25 -1.91 -4.20
CA GLY A 58 -3.05 -1.37 -5.30
C GLY A 58 -3.65 -2.48 -6.14
N LEU A 59 -2.89 -3.50 -6.50
CA LEU A 59 -3.37 -4.67 -7.23
C LEU A 59 -4.50 -5.38 -6.47
N ASP A 60 -4.33 -5.64 -5.18
CA ASP A 60 -5.38 -6.24 -4.33
C ASP A 60 -6.68 -5.40 -4.33
N ARG A 61 -6.57 -4.07 -4.29
CA ARG A 61 -7.74 -3.17 -4.29
C ARG A 61 -8.32 -2.91 -5.67
N PHE A 62 -7.53 -3.05 -6.73
CA PHE A 62 -7.93 -2.68 -8.10
C PHE A 62 -9.02 -3.59 -8.65
N PHE A 63 -9.00 -4.88 -8.30
CA PHE A 63 -10.02 -5.84 -8.76
C PHE A 63 -11.35 -5.75 -8.00
N ASN A 64 -11.44 -4.90 -6.96
CA ASN A 64 -12.70 -4.61 -6.31
C ASN A 64 -13.46 -3.54 -7.09
N LEU A 65 -14.56 -3.95 -7.73
CA LEU A 65 -15.40 -3.07 -8.56
C LEU A 65 -15.87 -1.82 -7.82
N ARG A 66 -16.08 -1.88 -6.50
CA ARG A 66 -16.50 -0.73 -5.71
C ARG A 66 -15.44 0.38 -5.69
N ASN A 67 -14.16 0.03 -5.77
CA ASN A 67 -13.08 1.01 -5.84
C ASN A 67 -12.99 1.68 -7.22
N LEU A 68 -13.53 1.04 -8.27
CA LEU A 68 -13.48 1.52 -9.64
C LEU A 68 -14.76 2.25 -10.06
N PHE A 69 -15.92 1.74 -9.67
CA PHE A 69 -17.26 2.22 -10.10
C PHE A 69 -18.08 2.85 -8.96
N GLY A 70 -17.62 2.76 -7.71
CA GLY A 70 -18.46 3.13 -6.58
C GLY A 70 -19.68 2.21 -6.49
N ASP A 71 -20.87 2.81 -6.41
CA ASP A 71 -22.13 2.06 -6.37
C ASP A 71 -22.72 1.82 -7.78
N LEU A 72 -22.06 2.31 -8.83
CA LEU A 72 -22.48 2.10 -10.22
C LEU A 72 -22.21 0.67 -10.67
N GLN A 73 -23.10 0.13 -11.51
CA GLN A 73 -22.88 -1.15 -12.17
C GLN A 73 -22.18 -0.92 -13.53
N PRO A 74 -21.10 -1.65 -13.83
CA PRO A 74 -20.48 -1.58 -15.14
C PRO A 74 -21.41 -2.14 -16.22
N PRO A 75 -21.37 -1.62 -17.46
CA PRO A 75 -22.05 -2.24 -18.61
C PRO A 75 -21.60 -3.69 -18.81
N GLN A 76 -22.53 -4.60 -19.14
CA GLN A 76 -22.24 -6.04 -19.25
C GLN A 76 -21.28 -6.39 -20.40
N ASP A 77 -21.33 -5.62 -21.49
CA ASP A 77 -20.57 -5.79 -22.72
C ASP A 77 -19.28 -4.96 -22.77
N ARG A 78 -18.95 -4.26 -21.67
CA ARG A 78 -17.72 -3.47 -21.55
C ARG A 78 -16.48 -4.35 -21.70
N ASP A 79 -15.53 -3.91 -22.52
CA ASP A 79 -14.19 -4.51 -22.59
C ASP A 79 -13.31 -4.04 -21.41
N TRP A 80 -12.69 -5.00 -20.71
CA TRP A 80 -11.81 -4.79 -19.55
C TRP A 80 -10.32 -4.85 -19.88
N LYS A 81 -9.96 -4.84 -21.16
CA LYS A 81 -8.56 -4.92 -21.61
C LYS A 81 -7.68 -3.81 -21.05
N GLU A 82 -8.14 -2.56 -20.98
CA GLU A 82 -7.31 -1.47 -20.48
C GLU A 82 -7.02 -1.62 -18.97
N GLU A 83 -7.97 -2.12 -18.20
CA GLU A 83 -7.74 -2.44 -16.78
C GLU A 83 -6.75 -3.60 -16.61
N LEU A 84 -6.88 -4.65 -17.43
CA LEU A 84 -5.92 -5.76 -17.43
C LEU A 84 -4.51 -5.30 -17.83
N LYS A 85 -4.38 -4.37 -18.78
CA LYS A 85 -3.09 -3.74 -19.12
C LYS A 85 -2.54 -2.91 -17.95
N ALA A 86 -3.40 -2.18 -17.23
CA ALA A 86 -2.98 -1.44 -16.03
C ALA A 86 -2.47 -2.35 -14.93
N ALA A 87 -3.18 -3.46 -14.66
CA ALA A 87 -2.76 -4.48 -13.71
C ALA A 87 -1.43 -5.13 -14.14
N ARG A 88 -1.27 -5.49 -15.42
CA ARG A 88 -0.01 -6.02 -15.96
C ARG A 88 1.14 -5.03 -15.79
N ASP A 89 0.95 -3.77 -16.14
CA ASP A 89 2.01 -2.75 -16.03
C ASP A 89 2.42 -2.54 -14.56
N ALA A 90 1.49 -2.68 -13.61
CA ALA A 90 1.73 -2.62 -12.16
C ALA A 90 2.49 -3.84 -11.67
N LEU A 91 2.10 -5.05 -12.09
CA LEU A 91 2.83 -6.28 -11.84
C LEU A 91 4.27 -6.19 -12.36
N HIS A 92 4.47 -5.71 -13.59
CA HIS A 92 5.79 -5.56 -14.20
C HIS A 92 6.71 -4.68 -13.35
N ARG A 93 6.16 -3.57 -12.85
CA ARG A 93 6.91 -2.69 -11.95
C ARG A 93 7.19 -3.34 -10.59
N GLY A 94 6.22 -4.05 -10.01
CA GLY A 94 6.41 -4.80 -8.76
C GLY A 94 7.53 -5.84 -8.86
N VAL A 95 7.56 -6.62 -9.94
CA VAL A 95 8.66 -7.58 -10.22
C VAL A 95 10.00 -6.90 -10.40
N HIS A 96 10.03 -5.75 -11.09
CA HIS A 96 11.25 -4.98 -11.25
C HIS A 96 11.80 -4.47 -9.91
N LEU A 97 10.93 -3.98 -9.02
CA LEU A 97 11.31 -3.49 -7.71
C LEU A 97 11.76 -4.63 -6.78
N SER A 98 11.10 -5.79 -6.82
CA SER A 98 11.49 -6.93 -5.99
C SER A 98 12.88 -7.46 -6.34
N ARG A 99 13.25 -7.47 -7.63
CA ARG A 99 14.62 -7.79 -8.08
C ARG A 99 15.69 -6.87 -7.47
N LYS A 100 15.35 -5.60 -7.26
CA LYS A 100 16.29 -4.61 -6.70
C LYS A 100 16.53 -4.80 -5.20
N LEU A 101 15.71 -5.57 -4.50
CA LEU A 101 15.82 -5.75 -3.05
C LEU A 101 16.54 -7.06 -2.67
N ILE A 102 16.91 -7.89 -3.64
CA ILE A 102 17.65 -9.14 -3.39
C ILE A 102 19.09 -8.95 -3.86
N GLU A 103 20.05 -9.26 -3.00
CA GLU A 103 21.47 -9.24 -3.37
C GLU A 103 21.79 -10.28 -4.45
N GLN A 104 22.69 -9.93 -5.38
CA GLN A 104 22.98 -10.75 -6.55
C GLN A 104 23.42 -12.19 -6.21
N ARG A 105 24.20 -12.38 -5.14
CA ARG A 105 24.65 -13.70 -4.71
C ARG A 105 23.49 -14.57 -4.22
N GLN A 106 22.58 -13.99 -3.43
CA GLN A 106 21.40 -14.70 -2.92
C GLN A 106 20.43 -15.01 -4.06
N GLU A 107 20.23 -14.05 -4.95
CA GLU A 107 19.44 -14.19 -6.17
C GLU A 107 19.90 -15.39 -7.01
N GLN A 108 21.21 -15.52 -7.26
CA GLN A 108 21.78 -16.64 -8.01
C GLN A 108 21.53 -18.00 -7.34
N ALA A 109 21.68 -18.07 -6.01
CA ALA A 109 21.42 -19.29 -5.25
C ALA A 109 19.95 -19.72 -5.35
N LEU A 110 19.02 -18.77 -5.22
CA LEU A 110 17.58 -19.03 -5.31
C LEU A 110 17.16 -19.42 -6.73
N LEU A 111 17.72 -18.77 -7.76
CA LEU A 111 17.49 -19.15 -9.16
C LEU A 111 18.00 -20.56 -9.47
N PHE A 112 19.21 -20.91 -8.99
CA PHE A 112 19.76 -22.25 -9.16
C PHE A 112 18.87 -23.31 -8.49
N ARG A 113 18.42 -23.05 -7.26
CA ARG A 113 17.50 -23.94 -6.54
C ARG A 113 16.19 -24.14 -7.30
N ASN A 114 15.58 -23.07 -7.80
CA ASN A 114 14.35 -23.12 -8.58
C ASN A 114 14.54 -23.87 -9.92
N PHE A 115 15.70 -23.71 -10.57
CA PHE A 115 16.06 -24.46 -11.76
C PHE A 115 16.19 -25.96 -11.49
N VAL A 116 16.85 -26.35 -10.39
CA VAL A 116 16.94 -27.77 -9.98
C VAL A 116 15.56 -28.34 -9.74
N GLU A 117 14.69 -27.64 -9.00
CA GLU A 117 13.31 -28.06 -8.73
C GLU A 117 12.49 -28.25 -10.02
N GLY A 118 12.56 -27.29 -10.95
CA GLY A 118 11.71 -27.28 -12.14
C GLY A 118 12.22 -28.12 -13.32
N SER A 119 13.52 -28.35 -13.43
CA SER A 119 14.12 -28.95 -14.64
C SER A 119 14.90 -30.23 -14.41
N LEU A 120 15.39 -30.49 -13.19
CA LEU A 120 16.27 -31.63 -12.91
C LEU A 120 15.71 -32.62 -11.89
N ALA A 121 14.79 -32.19 -11.04
CA ALA A 121 14.27 -32.98 -9.93
C ALA A 121 13.16 -33.96 -10.36
N ASP A 122 13.25 -35.20 -9.85
CA ASP A 122 12.12 -36.13 -9.84
C ASP A 122 10.98 -35.61 -8.93
N ASP A 123 9.81 -36.24 -8.98
CA ASP A 123 8.63 -35.76 -8.25
C ASP A 123 8.83 -35.68 -6.74
N ARG A 124 9.62 -36.60 -6.18
CA ARG A 124 9.90 -36.64 -4.73
C ARG A 124 10.83 -35.49 -4.32
N ALA A 125 11.91 -35.27 -5.07
CA ALA A 125 12.83 -34.17 -4.85
C ALA A 125 12.14 -32.82 -5.07
N ARG A 126 11.29 -32.70 -6.09
CA ARG A 126 10.47 -31.50 -6.33
C ARG A 126 9.53 -31.21 -5.17
N ALA A 127 8.80 -32.21 -4.68
CA ALA A 127 7.91 -32.03 -3.54
C ALA A 127 8.65 -31.55 -2.29
N ARG A 128 9.85 -32.10 -2.02
CA ARG A 128 10.70 -31.69 -0.91
C ARG A 128 11.24 -30.27 -1.08
N LEU A 129 11.87 -29.96 -2.23
CA LEU A 129 12.44 -28.63 -2.50
C LEU A 129 11.37 -27.54 -2.45
N GLY A 130 10.21 -27.80 -3.05
CA GLY A 130 9.08 -26.89 -3.00
C GLY A 130 8.50 -26.74 -1.59
N ALA A 131 8.50 -27.79 -0.77
CA ALA A 131 8.08 -27.69 0.63
C ALA A 131 9.03 -26.80 1.44
N GLU A 132 10.34 -27.00 1.29
CA GLU A 132 11.36 -26.18 1.94
C GLU A 132 11.30 -24.71 1.47
N MET A 133 11.04 -24.43 0.19
CA MET A 133 10.83 -23.06 -0.32
C MET A 133 9.56 -22.41 0.27
N ARG A 134 8.48 -23.17 0.44
CA ARG A 134 7.23 -22.69 1.05
C ARG A 134 7.36 -22.38 2.54
N GLU A 135 8.43 -22.86 3.20
CA GLU A 135 8.74 -22.46 4.56
C GLU A 135 9.12 -20.99 4.67
N GLN A 136 9.65 -20.38 3.60
CA GLN A 136 9.94 -18.95 3.54
C GLN A 136 10.66 -18.47 4.80
N ARG A 137 11.85 -19.02 5.05
CA ARG A 137 12.60 -18.84 6.31
C ARG A 137 13.19 -17.45 6.41
N THR A 138 13.48 -16.81 5.27
CA THR A 138 14.05 -15.46 5.18
C THR A 138 13.17 -14.53 4.35
N PRO A 139 13.29 -13.20 4.54
CA PRO A 139 12.66 -12.23 3.65
C PRO A 139 13.02 -12.44 2.18
N GLU A 140 14.26 -12.78 1.86
CA GLU A 140 14.71 -13.03 0.49
C GLU A 140 13.98 -14.22 -0.15
N GLU A 141 13.83 -15.33 0.57
CA GLU A 141 13.06 -16.49 0.10
C GLU A 141 11.60 -16.13 -0.15
N SER A 142 10.98 -15.38 0.78
CA SER A 142 9.60 -14.89 0.61
C SER A 142 9.44 -13.96 -0.59
N LEU A 143 10.39 -13.04 -0.79
CA LEU A 143 10.33 -12.08 -1.88
C LEU A 143 10.56 -12.77 -3.23
N PHE A 144 11.48 -13.72 -3.28
CA PHE A 144 11.76 -14.53 -4.46
C PHE A 144 10.56 -15.39 -4.84
N LEU A 145 9.91 -16.06 -3.87
CA LEU A 145 8.72 -16.86 -4.11
C LEU A 145 7.58 -16.01 -4.67
N LEU A 146 7.25 -14.91 -3.97
CA LEU A 146 6.24 -13.95 -4.43
C LEU A 146 6.55 -13.47 -5.85
N ARG A 147 7.79 -13.04 -6.11
CA ARG A 147 8.19 -12.55 -7.44
C ARG A 147 8.02 -13.62 -8.52
N THR A 148 8.33 -14.88 -8.23
CA THR A 148 8.17 -15.99 -9.18
C THR A 148 6.70 -16.15 -9.58
N GLY A 149 5.78 -16.10 -8.61
CA GLY A 149 4.34 -16.09 -8.87
C GLY A 149 3.87 -14.86 -9.64
N LEU A 150 4.38 -13.67 -9.32
CA LEU A 150 4.07 -12.44 -10.08
C LEU A 150 4.57 -12.51 -11.54
N VAL A 151 5.74 -13.09 -11.79
CA VAL A 151 6.26 -13.32 -13.15
C VAL A 151 5.37 -14.31 -13.92
N ALA A 152 4.89 -15.37 -13.28
CA ALA A 152 3.95 -16.30 -13.90
C ALA A 152 2.63 -15.59 -14.28
N HIS A 153 2.09 -14.75 -13.39
CA HIS A 153 0.88 -13.96 -13.66
C HIS A 153 1.08 -12.96 -14.80
N GLN A 154 2.25 -12.33 -14.92
CA GLN A 154 2.58 -11.48 -16.07
C GLN A 154 2.52 -12.26 -17.37
N GLY A 155 3.15 -13.44 -17.41
CA GLY A 155 3.13 -14.31 -18.57
C GLY A 155 1.70 -14.71 -18.96
N ILE A 156 0.86 -15.08 -18.00
CA ILE A 156 -0.56 -15.39 -18.23
C ILE A 156 -1.29 -14.18 -18.81
N LEU A 157 -1.13 -12.99 -18.22
CA LEU A 157 -1.75 -11.77 -18.70
C LEU A 157 -1.31 -11.38 -20.10
N ASP A 158 -0.04 -11.54 -20.44
CA ASP A 158 0.46 -11.25 -21.79
C ASP A 158 -0.17 -12.13 -22.87
N HIS A 159 -0.59 -13.35 -22.54
CA HIS A 159 -1.34 -14.21 -23.45
C HIS A 159 -2.81 -13.84 -23.48
N LEU A 160 -3.45 -13.62 -22.33
CA LEU A 160 -4.86 -13.23 -22.25
C LEU A 160 -5.16 -11.90 -22.97
N LEU A 161 -4.23 -10.95 -22.92
CA LEU A 161 -4.37 -9.65 -23.59
C LEU A 161 -4.29 -9.74 -25.13
N ARG A 162 -3.93 -10.89 -25.70
CA ARG A 162 -3.96 -11.13 -27.16
C ARG A 162 -5.34 -11.50 -27.68
N LEU A 163 -6.28 -11.89 -26.82
CA LEU A 163 -7.68 -12.12 -27.19
C LEU A 163 -8.30 -10.83 -27.74
N ASP A 164 -9.38 -10.88 -28.52
CA ASP A 164 -9.95 -9.68 -29.14
C ASP A 164 -10.59 -8.70 -28.14
N GLY A 165 -11.16 -9.22 -27.05
CA GLY A 165 -11.70 -8.43 -25.93
C GLY A 165 -11.61 -9.20 -24.62
N ALA A 166 -11.82 -8.52 -23.49
CA ALA A 166 -11.81 -9.09 -22.16
C ALA A 166 -13.14 -8.84 -21.43
N PRO A 167 -13.93 -9.88 -21.12
CA PRO A 167 -15.15 -9.72 -20.33
C PRO A 167 -14.83 -9.44 -18.85
N GLN A 168 -15.84 -8.94 -18.12
CA GLN A 168 -15.73 -8.66 -16.68
C GLN A 168 -15.33 -9.91 -15.86
N SER A 169 -15.82 -11.09 -16.23
CA SER A 169 -15.47 -12.34 -15.55
C SER A 169 -13.97 -12.59 -15.59
N LEU A 170 -13.34 -12.41 -16.76
CA LEU A 170 -11.89 -12.56 -16.92
C LEU A 170 -11.13 -11.59 -16.02
N PHE A 171 -11.56 -10.32 -15.96
CA PHE A 171 -10.97 -9.34 -15.04
C PHE A 171 -11.04 -9.80 -13.59
N LEU A 172 -12.21 -10.25 -13.13
CA LEU A 172 -12.39 -10.70 -11.75
C LEU A 172 -11.63 -11.99 -11.44
N ASP A 173 -11.56 -12.93 -12.37
CA ASP A 173 -10.87 -14.21 -12.19
C ASP A 173 -9.34 -14.02 -12.10
N VAL A 174 -8.78 -13.13 -12.94
CA VAL A 174 -7.38 -12.68 -12.81
C VAL A 174 -7.15 -12.08 -11.42
N GLY A 175 -8.07 -11.22 -10.97
CA GLY A 175 -7.97 -10.59 -9.66
C GLY A 175 -7.93 -11.59 -8.51
N ARG A 176 -8.83 -12.59 -8.52
CA ARG A 176 -8.86 -13.65 -7.51
C ARG A 176 -7.58 -14.47 -7.51
N ALA A 177 -7.11 -14.90 -8.69
CA ALA A 177 -5.87 -15.66 -8.81
C ALA A 177 -4.67 -14.87 -8.25
N LEU A 178 -4.57 -13.59 -8.61
CA LEU A 178 -3.50 -12.73 -8.11
C LEU A 178 -3.60 -12.50 -6.60
N GLN A 179 -4.81 -12.34 -6.03
CA GLN A 179 -4.98 -12.23 -4.59
C GLN A 179 -4.39 -13.45 -3.88
N HIS A 180 -4.71 -14.67 -4.32
CA HIS A 180 -4.13 -15.88 -3.73
C HIS A 180 -2.60 -15.82 -3.72
N GLU A 181 -1.97 -15.36 -4.81
CA GLU A 181 -0.52 -15.20 -4.88
C GLU A 181 0.03 -14.14 -3.89
N LEU A 182 -0.60 -12.97 -3.82
CA LEU A 182 -0.18 -11.88 -2.92
C LEU A 182 -0.18 -12.30 -1.44
N PHE A 183 -1.13 -13.16 -1.04
CA PHE A 183 -1.29 -13.60 0.34
C PHE A 183 -0.49 -14.85 0.71
N VAL A 184 0.26 -15.46 -0.23
CA VAL A 184 1.18 -16.59 0.06
C VAL A 184 2.48 -16.12 0.73
N SER A 185 2.87 -14.85 0.54
CA SER A 185 4.10 -14.32 1.12
C SER A 185 4.00 -14.12 2.64
N ARG A 186 4.94 -14.69 3.42
CA ARG A 186 5.00 -14.48 4.87
C ARG A 186 5.44 -13.08 5.27
N TYR A 187 6.36 -12.49 4.51
CA TYR A 187 6.98 -11.21 4.83
C TYR A 187 6.39 -10.02 4.04
N PHE A 188 5.88 -10.24 2.83
CA PHE A 188 5.42 -9.16 1.92
C PHE A 188 3.92 -9.23 1.61
N CYS A 189 3.15 -9.87 2.49
CA CYS A 189 1.70 -9.84 2.44
C CYS A 189 1.23 -8.36 2.47
N PRO A 190 0.37 -7.93 1.52
CA PRO A 190 -0.12 -6.56 1.46
C PRO A 190 -0.75 -6.14 2.80
N PRO A 191 -0.29 -5.04 3.43
CA PRO A 191 -0.89 -4.60 4.68
C PRO A 191 -2.35 -4.16 4.47
N ALA A 192 -3.14 -4.29 5.54
CA ALA A 192 -4.46 -3.66 5.58
C ALA A 192 -4.34 -2.13 5.46
N ALA A 193 -5.44 -1.45 5.09
CA ALA A 193 -5.42 0.00 4.82
C ALA A 193 -4.84 0.83 5.99
N LEU A 194 -5.10 0.41 7.23
CA LEU A 194 -4.64 1.09 8.45
C LEU A 194 -3.58 0.27 9.22
N GLU A 195 -2.88 -0.62 8.52
CA GLU A 195 -1.71 -1.33 9.05
C GLU A 195 -0.44 -0.67 8.51
N PHE A 196 0.50 -0.31 9.40
CA PHE A 196 1.67 0.50 9.06
C PHE A 196 2.99 -0.28 9.16
N ARG A 197 3.97 0.13 8.36
CA ARG A 197 5.31 -0.46 8.27
C ARG A 197 6.34 0.52 8.81
N ALA A 198 7.06 0.15 9.86
CA ALA A 198 8.08 1.01 10.49
C ALA A 198 9.23 1.38 9.55
N GLU A 199 9.45 0.56 8.52
CA GLU A 199 10.47 0.77 7.49
C GLU A 199 10.24 2.05 6.69
N TYR A 200 8.99 2.48 6.49
CA TYR A 200 8.72 3.59 5.59
C TYR A 200 7.52 4.47 5.98
N ASP A 201 6.61 4.02 6.84
CA ASP A 201 5.49 4.83 7.35
C ASP A 201 5.97 5.61 8.57
N ARG A 202 6.37 6.87 8.36
CA ARG A 202 6.90 7.74 9.43
C ARG A 202 6.31 9.14 9.33
N ILE A 203 6.06 9.75 10.49
CA ILE A 203 5.78 11.18 10.58
C ILE A 203 7.13 11.89 10.63
N GLY A 204 7.50 12.57 9.54
CA GLY A 204 8.78 13.27 9.44
C GLY A 204 8.79 14.68 10.07
N SER A 205 7.62 15.26 10.31
CA SER A 205 7.49 16.62 10.87
C SER A 205 7.77 16.62 12.38
N VAL A 206 8.82 17.34 12.79
CA VAL A 206 9.17 17.52 14.21
C VAL A 206 8.03 18.20 14.97
N LEU A 207 7.41 19.23 14.37
CA LEU A 207 6.28 19.94 14.95
C LEU A 207 5.13 18.98 15.28
N LEU A 208 4.74 18.11 14.35
CA LEU A 208 3.68 17.13 14.60
C LEU A 208 4.08 16.12 15.69
N LEU A 209 5.33 15.69 15.72
CA LEU A 209 5.82 14.79 16.75
C LEU A 209 5.81 15.43 18.14
N GLU A 210 6.15 16.72 18.24
CA GLU A 210 6.07 17.50 19.48
C GLU A 210 4.62 17.69 19.92
N GLY A 211 3.73 18.08 19.02
CA GLY A 211 2.29 18.17 19.31
C GLY A 211 1.70 16.84 19.78
N LEU A 212 2.06 15.73 19.14
CA LEU A 212 1.66 14.38 19.57
C LEU A 212 2.20 14.02 20.97
N ARG A 213 3.41 14.46 21.33
CA ARG A 213 4.01 14.19 22.65
C ARG A 213 3.27 14.88 23.80
N LEU A 214 2.61 16.01 23.53
CA LEU A 214 1.79 16.74 24.51
C LEU A 214 0.47 16.04 24.84
N LEU A 215 0.10 14.98 24.10
CA LEU A 215 -1.03 14.14 24.46
C LEU A 215 -0.65 13.18 25.60
N ASP A 216 -1.20 13.42 26.78
CA ASP A 216 -0.87 12.71 28.03
C ASP A 216 -1.11 11.19 27.96
N ASP A 217 -2.09 10.76 27.17
CA ASP A 217 -2.50 9.36 27.06
C ASP A 217 -1.89 8.70 25.82
N GLU A 218 -1.13 7.63 26.03
CA GLU A 218 -0.47 6.87 24.96
C GLU A 218 -1.45 6.24 23.96
N LYS A 219 -2.59 5.70 24.42
CA LYS A 219 -3.59 5.10 23.53
C LYS A 219 -4.23 6.17 22.65
N LYS A 220 -4.55 7.32 23.24
CA LYS A 220 -5.11 8.48 22.53
C LYS A 220 -4.13 9.04 21.51
N ARG A 221 -2.85 9.19 21.88
CA ARG A 221 -1.76 9.58 20.99
C ARG A 221 -1.60 8.64 19.81
N ARG A 222 -1.58 7.32 20.06
CA ARG A 222 -1.48 6.30 19.00
C ARG A 222 -2.67 6.35 18.05
N ALA A 223 -3.89 6.49 18.60
CA ALA A 223 -5.10 6.62 17.78
C ALA A 223 -5.05 7.88 16.90
N PHE A 224 -4.66 9.03 17.46
CA PHE A 224 -4.57 10.26 16.68
C PHE A 224 -3.46 10.21 15.62
N ALA A 225 -2.29 9.68 15.98
CA ALA A 225 -1.16 9.52 15.07
C ALA A 225 -1.49 8.62 13.87
N LEU A 226 -2.41 7.66 14.03
CA LEU A 226 -2.85 6.79 12.95
C LEU A 226 -3.51 7.57 11.80
N GLY A 227 -4.35 8.57 12.12
CA GLY A 227 -4.96 9.44 11.11
C GLY A 227 -3.93 10.24 10.31
N LEU A 228 -2.91 10.76 11.00
CA LEU A 228 -1.78 11.46 10.37
C LEU A 228 -0.95 10.53 9.48
N LEU A 229 -0.58 9.35 9.98
CA LEU A 229 0.18 8.35 9.22
C LEU A 229 -0.57 7.90 7.96
N ALA A 230 -1.87 7.62 8.08
CA ALA A 230 -2.71 7.26 6.93
C ALA A 230 -2.71 8.37 5.86
N SER A 231 -2.85 9.63 6.30
CA SER A 231 -2.85 10.79 5.41
C SER A 231 -1.49 10.98 4.73
N PHE A 232 -0.38 10.87 5.46
CA PHE A 232 0.96 10.95 4.88
C PHE A 232 1.24 9.82 3.89
N ARG A 233 0.78 8.61 4.17
CA ARG A 233 0.91 7.49 3.24
C ARG A 233 0.13 7.73 1.95
N ALA A 234 -1.11 8.21 2.05
CA ALA A 234 -1.92 8.55 0.88
C ALA A 234 -1.23 9.65 0.03
N LEU A 235 -0.68 10.70 0.67
CA LEU A 235 0.13 11.71 -0.01
C LEU A 235 1.36 11.11 -0.69
N ARG A 236 2.07 10.20 -0.02
CA ARG A 236 3.24 9.52 -0.61
C ARG A 236 2.85 8.67 -1.82
N SER A 237 1.75 7.93 -1.74
CA SER A 237 1.22 7.16 -2.88
C SER A 237 0.87 8.08 -4.06
N LEU A 238 0.26 9.25 -3.79
CA LEU A 238 -0.09 10.23 -4.83
C LEU A 238 1.13 10.83 -5.54
N ARG A 239 2.33 10.85 -4.91
CA ARG A 239 3.57 11.27 -5.58
C ARG A 239 3.98 10.36 -6.74
N TYR A 240 3.44 9.13 -6.80
CA TYR A 240 3.66 8.20 -7.90
C TYR A 240 2.68 8.38 -9.07
N VAL A 241 1.77 9.37 -8.98
CA VAL A 241 0.95 9.83 -10.10
C VAL A 241 1.62 11.08 -10.69
N PRO A 242 2.27 10.99 -11.87
CA PRO A 242 3.05 12.10 -12.42
C PRO A 242 2.24 13.38 -12.59
N SER A 243 2.81 14.55 -12.28
CA SER A 243 2.20 15.84 -12.60
C SER A 243 2.45 16.25 -14.06
N PRO A 244 1.56 17.05 -14.69
CA PRO A 244 1.85 17.69 -15.97
C PRO A 244 3.22 18.40 -15.97
N PRO A 245 4.01 18.27 -17.05
CA PRO A 245 3.69 17.64 -18.34
C PRO A 245 4.02 16.13 -18.44
N ALA A 246 4.54 15.47 -17.41
CA ALA A 246 5.07 14.10 -17.50
C ALA A 246 3.98 13.05 -17.79
N ALA A 247 4.12 12.22 -18.82
CA ALA A 247 3.07 11.29 -19.25
C ALA A 247 2.71 10.25 -18.17
N HIS A 248 1.42 9.92 -18.07
CA HIS A 248 0.94 8.85 -17.20
C HIS A 248 1.30 7.47 -17.76
N THR A 249 1.66 6.56 -16.87
CA THR A 249 1.65 5.13 -17.17
C THR A 249 0.29 4.54 -16.79
N ARG A 250 -0.11 3.40 -17.37
CA ARG A 250 -1.39 2.76 -17.04
C ARG A 250 -1.53 2.40 -15.55
N ARG A 251 -0.40 2.23 -14.85
CA ARG A 251 -0.34 1.96 -13.40
C ARG A 251 -1.04 3.02 -12.54
N VAL A 252 -1.21 4.24 -13.06
CA VAL A 252 -1.92 5.31 -12.34
C VAL A 252 -3.32 4.87 -11.92
N LEU A 253 -4.00 4.04 -12.71
CA LEU A 253 -5.33 3.52 -12.34
C LEU A 253 -5.29 2.65 -11.08
N VAL A 254 -4.26 1.81 -10.95
CA VAL A 254 -4.04 0.96 -9.77
C VAL A 254 -3.71 1.81 -8.54
N ILE A 255 -2.90 2.85 -8.72
CA ILE A 255 -2.50 3.77 -7.63
C ILE A 255 -3.69 4.61 -7.16
N LEU A 256 -4.49 5.18 -8.08
CA LEU A 256 -5.66 5.96 -7.70
C LEU A 256 -6.74 5.09 -7.05
N ALA A 257 -6.92 3.83 -7.51
CA ALA A 257 -7.85 2.90 -6.89
C ALA A 257 -7.43 2.57 -5.44
N LEU A 258 -6.12 2.39 -5.21
CA LEU A 258 -5.56 2.24 -3.87
C LEU A 258 -5.88 3.45 -3.00
N VAL A 259 -5.50 4.65 -3.45
CA VAL A 259 -5.65 5.89 -2.66
C VAL A 259 -7.12 6.12 -2.32
N ARG A 260 -8.03 5.94 -3.29
CA ARG A 260 -9.47 6.07 -3.05
C ARG A 260 -9.95 5.08 -1.97
N SER A 261 -9.50 3.82 -2.04
CA SER A 261 -9.81 2.79 -1.04
C SER A 261 -9.26 3.14 0.35
N GLU A 262 -8.02 3.60 0.44
CA GLU A 262 -7.39 4.01 1.70
C GLU A 262 -8.05 5.24 2.32
N LEU A 263 -8.47 6.21 1.51
CA LEU A 263 -9.20 7.38 1.99
C LEU A 263 -10.60 7.04 2.52
N HIS A 264 -11.31 6.10 1.89
CA HIS A 264 -12.56 5.59 2.45
C HIS A 264 -12.34 4.88 3.80
N ALA A 265 -11.26 4.10 3.94
CA ALA A 265 -10.90 3.48 5.21
C ALA A 265 -10.53 4.53 6.28
N LEU A 266 -9.80 5.57 5.90
CA LEU A 266 -9.46 6.69 6.77
C LEU A 266 -10.71 7.45 7.25
N VAL A 267 -11.67 7.72 6.36
CA VAL A 267 -12.96 8.32 6.74
C VAL A 267 -13.67 7.46 7.78
N GLY A 268 -13.81 6.16 7.51
CA GLY A 268 -14.44 5.23 8.46
C GLY A 268 -13.75 5.22 9.82
N TYR A 269 -12.42 5.23 9.84
CA TYR A 269 -11.63 5.29 11.06
C TYR A 269 -11.85 6.59 11.84
N LEU A 270 -11.73 7.75 11.19
CA LEU A 270 -11.85 9.06 11.82
C LEU A 270 -13.26 9.30 12.40
N GLU A 271 -14.30 8.73 11.79
CA GLU A 271 -15.69 8.91 12.22
C GLU A 271 -16.17 7.90 13.25
N SER A 272 -15.67 6.67 13.18
CA SER A 272 -16.18 5.56 13.99
C SER A 272 -15.18 5.09 15.03
N ASP A 273 -13.94 4.82 14.63
CA ASP A 273 -12.96 4.17 15.50
C ASP A 273 -12.21 5.18 16.37
N LEU A 274 -11.84 6.34 15.82
CA LEU A 274 -11.19 7.41 16.58
C LEU A 274 -12.04 7.86 17.78
N PRO A 275 -13.36 8.15 17.66
CA PRO A 275 -14.19 8.48 18.82
C PRO A 275 -14.32 7.36 19.85
N ARG A 276 -14.26 6.09 19.42
CA ARG A 276 -14.28 4.92 20.33
C ARG A 276 -12.98 4.80 21.11
N LEU A 277 -11.84 5.06 20.45
CA LEU A 277 -10.51 5.01 21.05
C LEU A 277 -10.16 6.28 21.84
N TYR A 278 -10.89 7.36 21.60
CA TYR A 278 -10.76 8.66 22.24
C TYR A 278 -12.13 9.06 22.83
N PRO A 279 -12.60 8.39 23.90
CA PRO A 279 -13.92 8.68 24.47
C PRO A 279 -13.98 10.10 25.04
N GLY A 280 -14.95 10.89 24.57
CA GLY A 280 -15.17 12.29 24.93
C GLY A 280 -15.25 13.22 23.71
N ALA A 281 -16.02 14.31 23.80
CA ALA A 281 -16.16 15.30 22.73
C ALA A 281 -14.97 16.30 22.72
N GLY A 282 -13.75 15.79 22.70
CA GLY A 282 -12.53 16.60 22.69
C GLY A 282 -12.18 17.13 21.29
N ALA A 283 -11.31 18.15 21.25
CA ALA A 283 -10.81 18.74 20.00
C ALA A 283 -10.27 17.69 19.00
N PRO A 284 -9.55 16.62 19.40
CA PRO A 284 -9.09 15.58 18.47
C PRO A 284 -10.21 14.82 17.75
N VAL A 285 -11.32 14.53 18.45
CA VAL A 285 -12.47 13.83 17.87
C VAL A 285 -13.24 14.75 16.93
N ALA A 286 -13.41 16.02 17.31
CA ALA A 286 -14.03 17.03 16.45
C ALA A 286 -13.23 17.24 15.17
N ALA A 287 -11.90 17.33 15.29
CA ALA A 287 -10.98 17.45 14.16
C ALA A 287 -11.01 16.21 13.25
N GLY A 288 -11.05 15.00 13.83
CA GLY A 288 -11.20 13.77 13.07
C GLY A 288 -12.47 13.76 12.21
N LYS A 289 -13.62 14.13 12.81
CA LYS A 289 -14.89 14.26 12.06
C LYS A 289 -14.83 15.32 10.98
N ALA A 290 -14.24 16.49 11.27
CA ALA A 290 -14.08 17.56 10.28
C ALA A 290 -13.19 17.12 9.10
N ALA A 291 -12.06 16.46 9.38
CA ALA A 291 -11.17 15.92 8.37
C ALA A 291 -11.85 14.84 7.51
N ALA A 292 -12.60 13.92 8.14
CA ALA A 292 -13.37 12.90 7.44
C ALA A 292 -14.42 13.50 6.50
N GLN A 293 -15.11 14.55 6.97
CA GLN A 293 -16.10 15.27 6.16
C GLN A 293 -15.46 15.91 4.91
N LYS A 294 -14.27 16.51 5.04
CA LYS A 294 -13.53 17.06 3.89
C LYS A 294 -13.13 16.01 2.87
N ILE A 295 -12.59 14.88 3.33
CA ILE A 295 -12.26 13.76 2.44
C ILE A 295 -13.53 13.26 1.73
N ARG A 296 -14.65 13.12 2.45
CA ARG A 296 -15.93 12.70 1.86
C ARG A 296 -16.43 13.66 0.78
N GLU A 297 -16.43 14.97 1.07
CA GLU A 297 -16.85 16.00 0.11
C GLU A 297 -16.08 15.87 -1.20
N VAL A 298 -14.76 15.71 -1.11
CA VAL A 298 -13.93 15.52 -2.30
C VAL A 298 -14.20 14.18 -2.98
N LEU A 299 -14.28 13.07 -2.24
CA LEU A 299 -14.59 11.74 -2.81
C LEU A 299 -15.97 11.67 -3.50
N ALA A 300 -16.92 12.50 -3.07
CA ALA A 300 -18.23 12.67 -3.71
C ALA A 300 -18.14 13.55 -4.97
N SER A 301 -17.26 14.57 -4.97
CA SER A 301 -17.02 15.43 -6.14
C SER A 301 -16.18 14.77 -7.23
N VAL A 302 -15.33 13.81 -6.87
CA VAL A 302 -14.47 13.07 -7.80
C VAL A 302 -15.17 11.77 -8.20
N PRO A 303 -15.58 11.61 -9.48
CA PRO A 303 -16.27 10.40 -9.90
C PRO A 303 -15.38 9.17 -9.67
N PRO A 304 -15.97 7.99 -9.42
CA PRO A 304 -15.22 6.74 -9.44
C PRO A 304 -14.41 6.61 -10.74
N LEU A 305 -13.23 6.00 -10.66
CA LEU A 305 -12.23 5.99 -11.73
C LEU A 305 -12.78 5.59 -13.11
N LEU A 306 -13.68 4.61 -13.14
CA LEU A 306 -14.25 4.06 -14.36
C LEU A 306 -15.75 4.36 -14.49
N ALA A 307 -16.30 5.26 -13.66
CA ALA A 307 -17.67 5.75 -13.82
C ALA A 307 -17.87 6.46 -15.17
N GLN A 308 -16.79 6.95 -15.77
CA GLN A 308 -16.77 7.56 -17.10
C GLN A 308 -15.61 6.96 -17.90
N PRO A 309 -15.72 6.89 -19.24
CA PRO A 309 -14.60 6.49 -20.08
C PRO A 309 -13.39 7.41 -19.84
N LEU A 310 -12.26 6.81 -19.45
CA LEU A 310 -10.98 7.49 -19.30
C LEU A 310 -10.44 7.87 -20.68
N THR A 311 -10.92 8.99 -21.18
CA THR A 311 -10.71 9.46 -22.56
C THR A 311 -9.66 10.55 -22.63
N ASP A 312 -9.40 11.22 -21.51
CA ASP A 312 -8.44 12.32 -21.41
C ASP A 312 -7.59 12.21 -20.15
N ARG A 313 -6.30 12.47 -20.32
CA ARG A 313 -5.31 12.66 -19.26
C ARG A 313 -5.76 13.69 -18.22
N ALA A 314 -6.43 14.76 -18.64
CA ALA A 314 -6.88 15.82 -17.74
C ALA A 314 -7.80 15.29 -16.62
N GLN A 315 -8.55 14.20 -16.88
CA GLN A 315 -9.39 13.56 -15.86
C GLN A 315 -8.54 12.95 -14.75
N LEU A 316 -7.46 12.24 -15.08
CA LEU A 316 -6.56 11.64 -14.08
C LEU A 316 -5.79 12.70 -13.30
N ASP A 317 -5.37 13.78 -13.97
CA ASP A 317 -4.73 14.93 -13.33
C ASP A 317 -5.69 15.60 -12.33
N PHE A 318 -6.95 15.83 -12.73
CA PHE A 318 -7.99 16.36 -11.85
C PHE A 318 -8.24 15.47 -10.64
N GLN A 319 -8.34 14.14 -10.82
CA GLN A 319 -8.51 13.23 -9.69
C GLN A 319 -7.32 13.31 -8.73
N ARG A 320 -6.08 13.22 -9.25
CA ARG A 320 -4.87 13.34 -8.42
C ARG A 320 -4.90 14.63 -7.61
N ASP A 321 -5.11 15.78 -8.26
CA ASP A 321 -4.99 17.08 -7.62
C ASP A 321 -6.02 17.26 -6.51
N LYS A 322 -7.27 16.82 -6.76
CA LYS A 322 -8.33 16.84 -5.74
C LYS A 322 -8.01 15.94 -4.56
N LEU A 323 -7.51 14.74 -4.80
CA LEU A 323 -7.13 13.82 -3.71
C LEU A 323 -5.92 14.34 -2.91
N VAL A 324 -4.94 14.98 -3.57
CA VAL A 324 -3.81 15.63 -2.90
C VAL A 324 -4.31 16.78 -2.02
N GLU A 325 -5.16 17.66 -2.56
CA GLU A 325 -5.76 18.79 -1.86
C GLU A 325 -6.51 18.32 -0.60
N ALA A 326 -7.42 17.35 -0.75
CA ALA A 326 -8.20 16.78 0.35
C ALA A 326 -7.32 16.18 1.45
N THR A 327 -6.26 15.46 1.05
CA THR A 327 -5.38 14.79 2.01
C THR A 327 -4.48 15.79 2.73
N LYS A 328 -4.02 16.86 2.07
CA LYS A 328 -3.31 17.97 2.72
C LYS A 328 -4.22 18.73 3.70
N GLU A 329 -5.47 18.99 3.31
CA GLU A 329 -6.46 19.61 4.19
C GLU A 329 -6.74 18.74 5.43
N CYS A 330 -6.89 17.43 5.25
CA CYS A 330 -7.00 16.46 6.36
C CYS A 330 -5.83 16.59 7.35
N VAL A 331 -4.59 16.56 6.86
CA VAL A 331 -3.39 16.74 7.72
C VAL A 331 -3.44 18.07 8.45
N GLY A 332 -3.80 19.16 7.77
CA GLY A 332 -3.87 20.49 8.38
C GLY A 332 -4.94 20.59 9.47
N ILE A 333 -6.12 20.00 9.25
CA ILE A 333 -7.19 19.93 10.28
C ILE A 333 -6.71 19.15 11.50
N LEU A 334 -6.05 18.01 11.28
CA LEU A 334 -5.51 17.19 12.38
C LEU A 334 -4.37 17.90 13.12
N ALA A 335 -3.51 18.61 12.39
CA ALA A 335 -2.40 19.37 12.97
C ALA A 335 -2.90 20.54 13.85
N ASN A 336 -3.87 21.31 13.35
CA ASN A 336 -4.49 22.42 14.08
C ASN A 336 -5.15 21.97 15.40
N ALA A 337 -5.55 20.70 15.50
CA ALA A 337 -6.09 20.13 16.72
C ALA A 337 -5.02 19.75 17.76
N LEU A 338 -3.77 19.56 17.33
CA LEU A 338 -2.62 19.37 18.22
C LEU A 338 -2.09 20.72 18.71
N ASP A 339 -2.00 21.69 17.80
CA ASP A 339 -1.53 23.03 18.10
C ASP A 339 -2.14 24.02 17.08
N PRO A 340 -3.00 24.96 17.52
CA PRO A 340 -3.57 25.98 16.64
C PRO A 340 -2.54 26.92 15.98
N ALA A 341 -1.32 27.00 16.51
CA ALA A 341 -0.23 27.75 15.90
C ALA A 341 0.40 27.03 14.69
N MET A 342 0.15 25.72 14.51
CA MET A 342 0.58 24.97 13.32
C MET A 342 -0.31 25.34 12.13
N GLY A 343 0.11 26.35 11.37
CA GLY A 343 -0.57 26.76 10.15
C GLY A 343 -0.65 25.64 9.09
N HIS A 344 -1.75 25.60 8.34
CA HIS A 344 -2.07 24.58 7.33
C HIS A 344 -0.95 24.32 6.29
N TYR A 345 -0.19 25.35 5.91
CA TYR A 345 0.84 25.27 4.85
C TYR A 345 2.27 25.07 5.37
N ALA A 346 2.53 25.39 6.63
CA ALA A 346 3.87 25.28 7.24
C ALA A 346 4.39 23.83 7.26
N LEU A 347 3.49 22.84 7.22
CA LEU A 347 3.82 21.41 7.18
C LEU A 347 4.27 20.90 5.81
N PHE A 348 4.01 21.66 4.74
CA PHE A 348 4.23 21.21 3.35
C PHE A 348 5.19 22.11 2.56
N GLU A 349 5.51 23.31 3.05
CA GLU A 349 6.49 24.22 2.43
C GLU A 349 7.92 23.65 2.48
N ASP A 350 8.22 22.76 3.43
CA ASP A 350 9.53 22.13 3.58
C ASP A 350 9.83 21.06 2.51
N ASP A 351 8.80 20.51 1.85
CA ASP A 351 8.96 19.56 0.74
C ASP A 351 9.37 20.28 -0.57
N ALA A 352 8.91 21.51 -0.79
CA ALA A 352 9.35 22.35 -1.90
C ALA A 352 10.81 22.78 -1.68
N ALA A 353 11.17 23.17 -0.46
CA ALA A 353 12.55 23.50 -0.08
C ALA A 353 13.50 22.29 -0.21
N ARG A 354 13.08 21.08 0.18
CA ARG A 354 13.86 19.82 0.00
C ARG A 354 13.99 19.37 -1.45
N THR A 355 12.96 19.60 -2.26
CA THR A 355 13.01 19.32 -3.70
C THR A 355 13.97 20.29 -4.40
N ASP A 356 13.91 21.57 -4.05
CA ASP A 356 14.82 22.60 -4.55
C ASP A 356 16.27 22.40 -4.05
N GLN A 357 16.45 21.93 -2.81
CA GLN A 357 17.75 21.48 -2.28
C GLN A 357 18.28 20.24 -3.02
N SER A 358 17.42 19.27 -3.31
CA SER A 358 17.79 18.05 -4.05
C SER A 358 18.13 18.36 -5.51
N GLU A 359 17.43 19.31 -6.13
CA GLU A 359 17.75 19.79 -7.48
C GLU A 359 19.02 20.64 -7.51
N ARG A 360 19.25 21.50 -6.51
CA ARG A 360 20.52 22.21 -6.32
C ARG A 360 21.68 21.24 -6.11
N LEU A 361 21.54 20.25 -5.23
CA LEU A 361 22.55 19.20 -5.03
C LEU A 361 22.84 18.42 -6.32
N ARG A 362 21.83 18.13 -7.15
CA ARG A 362 22.04 17.50 -8.46
C ARG A 362 22.77 18.41 -9.46
N LYS A 363 22.47 19.72 -9.46
CA LYS A 363 23.17 20.71 -10.29
C LYS A 363 24.61 20.91 -9.83
N ASP A 364 24.84 20.99 -8.52
CA ASP A 364 26.16 21.13 -7.92
C ASP A 364 27.05 19.90 -8.20
N LEU A 365 26.49 18.68 -8.11
CA LEU A 365 27.17 17.45 -8.50
C LEU A 365 27.49 17.37 -10.01
N TRP A 366 26.76 18.11 -10.86
CA TRP A 366 27.03 18.19 -12.29
C TRP A 366 28.24 19.08 -12.60
N ILE A 367 28.44 20.16 -11.83
CA ILE A 367 29.59 21.06 -11.95
C ILE A 367 30.90 20.33 -11.61
N PHE A 368 30.87 19.36 -10.68
CA PHE A 368 32.02 18.51 -10.35
C PHE A 368 32.32 17.40 -11.37
N ARG A 369 31.57 17.31 -12.46
CA ARG A 369 31.79 16.33 -13.53
C ARG A 369 32.46 16.93 -14.78
N GLU A 370 32.56 18.26 -14.84
CA GLU A 370 33.24 19.02 -15.90
C GLU A 370 34.57 19.65 -15.44
N MET A 371 34.98 19.40 -14.19
CA MET A 371 36.38 19.49 -13.73
C MET A 371 37.00 18.10 -13.78
#